data_AF-A0A9X2GIG7-F1
#
_entry.id   AF-A0A9X2GIG7-F1
#
_cell.length_a   1.000
_cell.length_b   1.000
_cell.length_c   1.000
_cell.angle_alpha   90.00
_cell.angle_beta   90.00
_cell.angle_gamma   90.00
#
_symmetry.space_group_name_H-M   'P 1'
#
loop_
_entity.id
_entity.type
_entity.pdbx_description
1 polymer ?
#
loop_
_entity_poly.entity_id
_entity_poly.type
_entity_poly.pdbx_seq_one_letter_code
_entity_poly.pdbx_strand_id
1 'polypeptide(L)'
;MPWLTQLAEVAQKTGFPVTEVGGWKTRGHGPQGSVEGVVCHHTAGFNDRHVVVNGRPGLDGPLSHIWLQHTGRIWVVAAGRCWHNAPSTSSHHMNSTSIGIEAENDGRMPWPQVQLDAYHALCAELCREFGLSADRIKGHKEVNTGKVDPHSINMNSFRSQVTALIKNPGTPIKQEEDVPEVISLGAGEDQDVPASGELAVRWHTEYADDPPGHNADGVAVLAKASRWCIVDGLVKVRGLKPGTEIDVAWSRYSRDGKTFDDDAWRLSFRADANGRVEQSVGGQFALNTKHQLRLRIINPTDAAAVVEKVTMAKIAMFQR
;
A
#
# COMPACT_ATOMS: atom_id res chain seq x y z
N MET A 1 22.51 37.36 -0.68
CA MET A 1 21.58 36.33 -0.15
C MET A 1 21.39 35.28 -1.23
N PRO A 2 21.39 33.98 -0.89
CA PRO A 2 21.53 32.92 -1.88
C PRO A 2 20.28 32.74 -2.74
N TRP A 3 20.53 32.39 -4.00
CA TRP A 3 19.56 31.79 -4.92
C TRP A 3 19.77 30.27 -4.85
N LEU A 4 18.69 29.49 -4.81
CA LEU A 4 18.73 28.03 -4.73
C LEU A 4 19.10 27.39 -6.07
N THR A 5 20.27 27.73 -6.62
CA THR A 5 20.71 27.29 -7.94
C THR A 5 21.10 25.82 -8.03
N GLN A 6 21.07 25.09 -6.91
CA GLN A 6 21.29 23.65 -6.84
C GLN A 6 20.03 22.80 -7.07
N LEU A 7 18.83 23.41 -7.13
CA LEU A 7 17.56 22.65 -7.16
C LEU A 7 17.44 21.65 -8.33
N ALA A 8 18.06 21.93 -9.47
CA ALA A 8 18.07 21.00 -10.60
C ALA A 8 18.89 19.74 -10.30
N GLU A 9 20.06 19.88 -9.68
CA GLU A 9 20.89 18.74 -9.27
C GLU A 9 20.18 17.91 -8.19
N VAL A 10 19.51 18.58 -7.24
CA VAL A 10 18.68 17.91 -6.22
C VAL A 10 17.55 17.11 -6.86
N ALA A 11 16.83 17.70 -7.82
CA ALA A 11 15.77 17.00 -8.53
C ALA A 11 16.30 15.82 -9.35
N GLN A 12 17.50 15.91 -9.94
CA GLN A 12 18.10 14.83 -10.72
C GLN A 12 18.43 13.60 -9.86
N LYS A 13 18.77 13.78 -8.58
CA LYS A 13 19.03 12.66 -7.65
C LYS A 13 17.79 11.77 -7.44
N THR A 14 16.59 12.25 -7.75
CA THR A 14 15.35 11.44 -7.66
C THR A 14 15.30 10.28 -8.66
N GLY A 15 16.06 10.34 -9.76
CA GLY A 15 15.95 9.40 -10.87
C GLY A 15 14.76 9.64 -11.82
N PHE A 16 13.88 10.60 -11.51
CA PHE A 16 12.77 10.99 -12.38
C PHE A 16 13.20 11.97 -13.47
N PRO A 17 12.45 12.10 -14.59
CA PRO A 17 12.76 13.08 -15.62
C PRO A 17 12.71 14.51 -15.07
N VAL A 18 13.81 15.26 -15.23
CA VAL A 18 13.91 16.66 -14.79
C VAL A 18 13.96 17.59 -16.00
N THR A 19 13.37 18.77 -15.88
CA THR A 19 13.50 19.83 -16.88
C THR A 19 13.67 21.20 -16.23
N GLU A 20 14.73 21.89 -16.61
CA GLU A 20 15.00 23.26 -16.19
C GLU A 20 14.18 24.24 -17.04
N VAL A 21 13.33 25.05 -16.40
CA VAL A 21 12.61 26.11 -17.11
C VAL A 21 13.60 27.24 -17.42
N GLY A 22 13.64 27.72 -18.66
CA GLY A 22 14.57 28.78 -19.07
C GLY A 22 14.56 29.96 -18.09
N GLY A 23 15.73 30.42 -17.64
CA GLY A 23 15.88 31.53 -16.68
C GLY A 23 15.59 31.19 -15.21
N TRP A 24 15.38 29.93 -14.83
CA TRP A 24 15.01 29.55 -13.45
C TRP A 24 16.01 29.99 -12.38
N LYS A 25 17.32 29.96 -12.68
CA LYS A 25 18.40 30.31 -11.74
C LYS A 25 18.32 31.75 -11.22
N THR A 26 17.64 32.63 -11.96
CA THR A 26 17.45 34.05 -11.62
C THR A 26 15.97 34.42 -11.45
N ARG A 27 15.05 33.45 -11.50
CA ARG A 27 13.60 33.70 -11.38
C ARG A 27 13.16 33.61 -9.92
N GLY A 28 12.45 34.64 -9.47
CA GLY A 28 11.91 34.75 -8.11
C GLY A 28 11.66 36.20 -7.73
N HIS A 29 10.93 36.40 -6.64
CA HIS A 29 10.61 37.69 -6.02
C HIS A 29 11.74 38.17 -5.09
N GLY A 30 12.98 37.93 -5.52
CA GLY A 30 14.21 38.11 -4.73
C GLY A 30 14.82 36.80 -4.22
N PRO A 31 15.96 36.88 -3.51
CA PRO A 31 16.66 35.70 -3.00
C PRO A 31 15.86 34.90 -1.97
N GLN A 32 16.16 33.61 -1.87
CA GLN A 32 15.57 32.70 -0.88
C GLN A 32 16.59 32.50 0.26
N GLY A 33 16.48 33.34 1.29
CA GLY A 33 17.49 33.43 2.35
C GLY A 33 17.60 32.19 3.25
N SER A 34 16.51 31.44 3.42
CA SER A 34 16.48 30.18 4.18
C SER A 34 15.52 29.16 3.55
N VAL A 35 15.76 27.88 3.86
CA VAL A 35 14.85 26.77 3.57
C VAL A 35 14.68 25.99 4.87
N GLU A 36 13.51 26.12 5.47
CA GLU A 36 13.13 25.55 6.77
C GLU A 36 11.95 24.57 6.63
N GLY A 37 11.35 24.49 5.44
CA GLY A 37 10.23 23.63 5.14
C GLY A 37 9.95 23.51 3.64
N VAL A 38 9.09 22.55 3.32
CA VAL A 38 8.56 22.34 1.97
C VAL A 38 7.04 22.32 2.06
N VAL A 39 6.38 23.05 1.16
CA VAL A 39 4.92 23.10 1.06
C VAL A 39 4.48 22.37 -0.20
N CYS A 40 3.65 21.36 0.00
CA CYS A 40 3.05 20.54 -1.05
C CYS A 40 1.69 21.12 -1.45
N HIS A 41 1.46 21.29 -2.75
CA HIS A 41 0.26 21.89 -3.33
C HIS A 41 -0.32 21.00 -4.44
N HIS A 42 -1.54 21.31 -4.87
CA HIS A 42 -1.99 20.98 -6.22
C HIS A 42 -2.42 22.24 -6.95
N THR A 43 -2.24 22.26 -8.27
CA THR A 43 -2.44 23.46 -9.09
C THR A 43 -3.91 23.80 -9.37
N ALA A 44 -4.83 22.87 -9.12
CA ALA A 44 -6.24 22.92 -9.50
C ALA A 44 -6.46 22.96 -11.02
N GLY A 45 -5.54 22.35 -11.78
CA GLY A 45 -5.59 22.30 -13.24
C GLY A 45 -4.65 21.27 -13.86
N PHE A 46 -4.57 21.33 -15.19
CA PHE A 46 -3.67 20.55 -16.03
C PHE A 46 -3.00 21.45 -17.06
N ASN A 47 -1.78 21.10 -17.46
CA ASN A 47 -0.90 21.82 -18.39
C ASN A 47 -0.70 23.30 -18.01
N ASP A 48 -0.72 23.58 -16.71
CA ASP A 48 -0.77 24.91 -16.10
C ASP A 48 0.60 25.40 -15.59
N ARG A 49 1.70 24.74 -15.96
CA ARG A 49 3.07 25.19 -15.66
C ARG A 49 3.29 26.67 -15.99
N HIS A 50 2.69 27.16 -17.08
CA HIS A 50 2.80 28.57 -17.48
C HIS A 50 2.22 29.52 -16.43
N VAL A 51 1.19 29.13 -15.69
CA VAL A 51 0.63 29.88 -14.56
C VAL A 51 1.61 29.85 -13.38
N VAL A 52 2.24 28.72 -13.11
CA VAL A 52 3.25 28.63 -12.04
C VAL A 52 4.49 29.48 -12.35
N VAL A 53 4.91 29.53 -13.62
CA VAL A 53 6.07 30.31 -14.06
C VAL A 53 5.77 31.81 -14.10
N ASN A 54 4.65 32.21 -14.71
CA ASN A 54 4.35 33.61 -15.04
C ASN A 54 3.36 34.28 -14.08
N GLY A 55 2.66 33.49 -13.27
CA GLY A 55 1.55 33.97 -12.44
C GLY A 55 0.22 33.98 -13.20
N ARG A 56 -0.73 34.71 -12.62
CA ARG A 56 -2.09 34.93 -13.14
C ARG A 56 -2.52 36.37 -12.81
N PRO A 57 -3.62 36.88 -13.40
CA PRO A 57 -4.12 38.20 -13.02
C PRO A 57 -4.28 38.36 -11.51
N GLY A 58 -3.64 39.39 -10.95
CA GLY A 58 -3.65 39.68 -9.51
C GLY A 58 -2.60 38.93 -8.68
N LEU A 59 -1.76 38.08 -9.27
CA LEU A 59 -0.65 37.41 -8.59
C LEU A 59 0.48 37.04 -9.56
N ASP A 60 1.55 37.83 -9.56
CA ASP A 60 2.73 37.62 -10.40
C ASP A 60 3.48 36.32 -10.06
N GLY A 61 4.03 35.69 -11.09
CA GLY A 61 4.90 34.53 -10.94
C GLY A 61 6.31 34.90 -10.44
N PRO A 62 7.10 33.92 -9.99
CA PRO A 62 6.75 32.50 -9.90
C PRO A 62 5.88 32.17 -8.69
N LEU A 63 4.93 31.26 -8.87
CA LEU A 63 4.04 30.77 -7.82
C LEU A 63 4.62 29.59 -7.05
N SER A 64 5.68 28.96 -7.53
CA SER A 64 6.42 27.93 -6.79
C SER A 64 7.81 27.72 -7.38
N HIS A 65 8.66 26.98 -6.64
CA HIS A 65 10.01 26.68 -7.08
C HIS A 65 9.99 25.53 -8.09
N ILE A 66 9.02 24.61 -7.96
CA ILE A 66 8.91 23.39 -8.73
C ILE A 66 7.46 23.19 -9.17
N TRP A 67 7.29 22.80 -10.44
CA TRP A 67 6.03 22.26 -10.96
C TRP A 67 6.19 20.77 -11.26
N LEU A 68 5.33 19.93 -10.68
CA LEU A 68 5.39 18.48 -10.81
C LEU A 68 4.27 17.97 -11.73
N GLN A 69 4.64 17.50 -12.91
CA GLN A 69 3.71 17.00 -13.92
C GLN A 69 3.05 15.69 -13.47
N HIS A 70 1.82 15.42 -13.91
CA HIS A 70 1.06 14.18 -13.66
C HIS A 70 1.77 12.90 -14.16
N THR A 71 2.77 13.03 -15.03
CA THR A 71 3.61 11.93 -15.53
C THR A 71 4.85 11.67 -14.66
N GLY A 72 5.03 12.38 -13.56
CA GLY A 72 6.21 12.30 -12.68
C GLY A 72 7.40 13.16 -13.13
N ARG A 73 7.28 13.95 -14.20
CA ARG A 73 8.33 14.88 -14.63
C ARG A 73 8.41 16.10 -13.69
N ILE A 74 9.61 16.39 -13.21
CA ILE A 74 9.90 17.51 -12.31
C ILE A 74 10.40 18.70 -13.14
N TRP A 75 9.69 19.84 -13.06
CA TRP A 75 10.10 21.08 -13.71
C TRP A 75 10.62 22.08 -12.69
N VAL A 76 11.89 22.48 -12.81
CA VAL A 76 12.51 23.47 -11.93
C VAL A 76 12.20 24.86 -12.47
N VAL A 77 11.40 25.62 -11.74
CA VAL A 77 10.81 26.90 -12.18
C VAL A 77 11.62 28.10 -11.71
N ALA A 78 12.05 28.10 -10.45
CA ALA A 78 12.63 29.28 -9.80
C ALA A 78 13.62 28.89 -8.70
N ALA A 79 14.75 29.61 -8.65
CA ALA A 79 15.74 29.51 -7.58
C ALA A 79 15.53 30.57 -6.48
N GLY A 80 14.73 31.60 -6.74
CA GLY A 80 14.41 32.66 -5.78
C GLY A 80 13.06 32.43 -5.12
N ARG A 81 12.71 33.36 -4.21
CA ARG A 81 11.46 33.36 -3.47
C ARG A 81 10.25 33.31 -4.39
N CYS A 82 9.29 32.43 -4.08
CA CYS A 82 8.05 32.28 -4.83
C CYS A 82 6.83 32.70 -3.99
N TRP A 83 5.72 33.05 -4.63
CA TRP A 83 4.45 33.38 -3.96
C TRP A 83 3.53 32.16 -3.90
N HIS A 84 3.82 31.24 -2.96
CA HIS A 84 3.16 29.93 -2.85
C HIS A 84 2.32 29.77 -1.57
N ASN A 85 2.78 30.32 -0.45
CA ASN A 85 2.12 30.22 0.85
C ASN A 85 2.15 31.54 1.64
N ALA A 86 1.11 32.36 1.43
CA ALA A 86 0.79 33.51 2.28
C ALA A 86 -0.74 33.70 2.38
N PRO A 87 -1.30 33.93 3.58
CA PRO A 87 -0.64 33.83 4.89
C PRO A 87 -0.25 32.38 5.23
N SER A 88 0.69 32.21 6.17
CA SER A 88 1.05 30.89 6.73
C SER A 88 0.84 30.91 8.25
N THR A 89 0.34 29.80 8.81
CA THR A 89 0.27 29.56 10.25
C THR A 89 1.58 29.07 10.85
N SER A 90 2.60 28.83 10.01
CA SER A 90 3.93 28.37 10.41
C SER A 90 5.01 29.27 9.83
N SER A 91 5.88 29.79 10.70
CA SER A 91 7.03 30.61 10.31
C SER A 91 8.04 29.86 9.42
N HIS A 92 8.07 28.53 9.51
CA HIS A 92 8.95 27.67 8.71
C HIS A 92 8.42 27.40 7.30
N HIS A 93 7.15 27.73 7.04
CA HIS A 93 6.47 27.44 5.78
C HIS A 93 6.01 28.73 5.09
N MET A 94 6.68 29.85 5.32
CA MET A 94 6.37 31.10 4.62
C MET A 94 6.99 31.10 3.23
N ASN A 95 6.50 31.97 2.33
CA ASN A 95 7.16 32.25 1.05
C ASN A 95 8.68 32.43 1.17
N SER A 96 9.14 33.13 2.22
CA SER A 96 10.56 33.47 2.44
C SER A 96 11.39 32.40 3.15
N THR A 97 10.77 31.34 3.66
CA THR A 97 11.44 30.31 4.46
C THR A 97 11.19 28.89 3.94
N SER A 98 10.45 28.72 2.84
CA SER A 98 10.11 27.38 2.34
C SER A 98 10.07 27.26 0.82
N ILE A 99 10.27 26.03 0.36
CA ILE A 99 10.14 25.63 -1.03
C ILE A 99 8.70 25.18 -1.29
N GLY A 100 8.02 25.83 -2.22
CA GLY A 100 6.73 25.38 -2.75
C GLY A 100 6.89 24.40 -3.92
N ILE A 101 6.12 23.31 -3.89
CA ILE A 101 5.97 22.35 -5.00
C ILE A 101 4.51 22.35 -5.43
N GLU A 102 4.26 22.77 -6.67
CA GLU A 102 2.94 22.77 -7.30
C GLU A 102 2.78 21.52 -8.16
N ALA A 103 1.98 20.56 -7.70
CA ALA A 103 1.74 19.33 -8.45
C ALA A 103 0.47 19.42 -9.30
N GLU A 104 0.60 19.06 -10.57
CA GLU A 104 -0.47 19.13 -11.56
C GLU A 104 -1.61 18.14 -11.22
N ASN A 105 -2.73 18.68 -10.76
CA ASN A 105 -3.96 17.93 -10.45
C ASN A 105 -5.12 18.94 -10.32
N ASP A 106 -6.32 18.57 -10.78
CA ASP A 106 -7.51 19.43 -10.74
C ASP A 106 -8.20 19.51 -9.36
N GLY A 107 -7.64 18.85 -8.36
CA GLY A 107 -8.18 18.76 -7.01
C GLY A 107 -9.31 17.74 -6.86
N ARG A 108 -9.51 16.87 -7.84
CA ARG A 108 -10.59 15.87 -7.87
C ARG A 108 -10.11 14.51 -8.35
N MET A 109 -9.32 14.49 -9.42
CA MET A 109 -8.85 13.26 -10.02
C MET A 109 -7.91 12.50 -9.08
N PRO A 110 -7.92 11.16 -9.11
CA PRO A 110 -6.91 10.35 -8.44
C PRO A 110 -5.50 10.79 -8.88
N TRP A 111 -4.56 10.74 -7.94
CA TRP A 111 -3.17 11.04 -8.22
C TRP A 111 -2.53 9.86 -8.97
N PRO A 112 -1.94 10.06 -10.17
CA PRO A 112 -1.16 9.01 -10.82
C PRO A 112 -0.01 8.54 -9.92
N GLN A 113 0.18 7.23 -9.82
CA GLN A 113 1.21 6.69 -8.91
C GLN A 113 2.62 7.20 -9.24
N VAL A 114 2.96 7.29 -10.53
CA VAL A 114 4.23 7.87 -10.99
C VAL A 114 4.45 9.32 -10.54
N GLN A 115 3.37 10.10 -10.39
CA GLN A 115 3.44 11.46 -9.86
C GLN A 115 3.68 11.45 -8.35
N LEU A 116 2.98 10.59 -7.59
CA LEU A 116 3.21 10.45 -6.15
C LEU A 116 4.63 9.99 -5.86
N ASP A 117 5.14 9.03 -6.62
CA ASP A 117 6.50 8.51 -6.46
C ASP A 117 7.55 9.60 -6.66
N ALA A 118 7.40 10.39 -7.73
CA ALA A 118 8.25 11.56 -7.99
C ALA A 118 8.11 12.61 -6.88
N TYR A 119 6.90 12.81 -6.34
CA TYR A 119 6.66 13.76 -5.26
C TYR A 119 7.39 13.37 -3.98
N HIS A 120 7.25 12.11 -3.54
CA HIS A 120 7.93 11.59 -2.35
C HIS A 120 9.45 11.62 -2.51
N ALA A 121 9.96 11.18 -3.67
CA ALA A 121 11.39 11.18 -3.96
C ALA A 121 11.97 12.60 -3.94
N LEU A 122 11.26 13.56 -4.54
CA LEU A 122 11.68 14.96 -4.55
C LEU A 122 11.69 15.56 -3.14
N CYS A 123 10.64 15.33 -2.34
CA CYS A 123 10.62 15.77 -0.95
C CYS A 123 11.76 15.16 -0.13
N ALA A 124 12.10 13.89 -0.35
CA ALA A 124 13.21 13.22 0.33
C ALA A 124 14.57 13.82 -0.07
N GLU A 125 14.80 14.13 -1.35
CA GLU A 125 16.03 14.82 -1.79
C GLU A 125 16.13 16.25 -1.27
N LEU A 126 15.02 17.00 -1.23
CA LEU A 126 15.00 18.32 -0.60
C LEU A 126 15.31 18.25 0.90
N CYS A 127 14.76 17.27 1.60
CA CYS A 127 15.10 17.03 3.01
C CYS A 127 16.60 16.75 3.19
N ARG A 128 17.20 15.91 2.35
CA ARG A 128 18.64 15.63 2.39
C ARG A 128 19.48 16.87 2.12
N GLU A 129 19.14 17.63 1.08
CA GLU A 129 19.89 18.82 0.67
C GLU A 129 19.90 19.89 1.76
N PHE A 130 18.74 20.15 2.38
CA PHE A 130 18.57 21.25 3.32
C PHE A 130 18.61 20.83 4.80
N GLY A 131 18.97 19.56 5.08
CA GLY A 131 19.06 19.04 6.45
C GLY A 131 17.74 19.02 7.20
N LEU A 132 16.63 18.81 6.49
CA LEU A 132 15.28 18.78 7.06
C LEU A 132 14.86 17.34 7.37
N SER A 133 14.09 17.15 8.43
CA SER A 133 13.31 15.94 8.65
C SER A 133 11.96 16.01 7.93
N ALA A 134 11.31 14.85 7.73
CA ALA A 134 10.05 14.76 7.00
C ALA A 134 8.88 15.52 7.65
N ASP A 135 8.95 15.85 8.94
CA ASP A 135 7.98 16.69 9.65
C ASP A 135 7.91 18.13 9.10
N ARG A 136 8.97 18.59 8.42
CA ARG A 136 9.06 19.86 7.67
C ARG A 136 8.40 19.82 6.29
N ILE A 137 7.79 18.68 5.92
CA ILE A 137 6.97 18.56 4.72
C ILE A 137 5.50 18.73 5.12
N LYS A 138 4.88 19.80 4.62
CA LYS A 138 3.48 20.14 4.92
C LYS A 138 2.65 20.26 3.66
N GLY A 139 1.43 19.76 3.70
CA GLY A 139 0.43 20.17 2.72
C GLY A 139 0.03 21.62 2.98
N HIS A 140 -0.33 22.38 1.95
CA HIS A 140 -0.77 23.77 2.10
C HIS A 140 -1.90 23.91 3.15
N LYS A 141 -2.85 22.97 3.16
CA LYS A 141 -3.93 22.84 4.15
C LYS A 141 -3.47 22.68 5.60
N GLU A 142 -2.25 22.21 5.84
CA GLU A 142 -1.70 22.05 7.20
C GLU A 142 -1.08 23.36 7.74
N VAL A 143 -0.77 24.30 6.84
CA VAL A 143 -0.08 25.57 7.17
C VAL A 143 -0.82 26.81 6.70
N ASN A 144 -2.04 26.66 6.16
CA ASN A 144 -2.92 27.75 5.76
C ASN A 144 -4.39 27.33 5.95
N THR A 145 -5.11 28.04 6.82
CA THR A 145 -6.49 27.67 7.21
C THR A 145 -7.53 27.90 6.12
N GLY A 146 -7.22 28.69 5.09
CA GLY A 146 -8.12 28.96 3.97
C GLY A 146 -7.90 28.01 2.78
N LYS A 147 -7.08 26.96 2.94
CA LYS A 147 -6.61 26.11 1.85
C LYS A 147 -6.95 24.66 2.10
N VAL A 148 -7.20 23.95 0.99
CA VAL A 148 -7.63 22.54 1.00
C VAL A 148 -6.63 21.63 0.27
N ASP A 149 -5.66 22.21 -0.43
CA ASP A 149 -4.63 21.49 -1.16
C ASP A 149 -3.50 20.94 -0.24
N PRO A 150 -2.87 19.81 -0.58
CA PRO A 150 -3.20 18.91 -1.68
C PRO A 150 -4.45 18.07 -1.37
N HIS A 151 -5.34 17.93 -2.36
CA HIS A 151 -6.53 17.09 -2.28
C HIS A 151 -6.14 15.62 -2.05
N SER A 152 -6.95 14.89 -1.27
CA SER A 152 -6.88 13.44 -0.99
C SER A 152 -5.56 12.83 -0.49
N ILE A 153 -4.44 13.56 -0.49
CA ILE A 153 -3.19 13.11 0.10
C ILE A 153 -3.29 13.16 1.63
N ASN A 154 -3.09 12.00 2.27
CA ASN A 154 -2.85 11.89 3.69
C ASN A 154 -1.39 12.26 3.99
N MET A 155 -1.17 13.45 4.54
CA MET A 155 0.18 13.94 4.78
C MET A 155 0.95 13.15 5.84
N ASN A 156 0.29 12.39 6.73
CA ASN A 156 0.99 11.50 7.66
C ASN A 156 1.64 10.33 6.92
N SER A 157 0.86 9.62 6.09
CA SER A 157 1.39 8.54 5.25
C SER A 157 2.43 9.05 4.26
N PHE A 158 2.21 10.22 3.66
CA PHE A 158 3.17 10.89 2.78
C PHE A 158 4.53 11.09 3.48
N ARG A 159 4.53 11.66 4.70
CA ARG A 159 5.74 11.86 5.50
C ARG A 159 6.42 10.55 5.91
N SER A 160 5.65 9.49 6.17
CA SER A 160 6.22 8.16 6.44
C SER A 160 6.99 7.61 5.23
N GLN A 161 6.45 7.76 4.02
CA GLN A 161 7.13 7.34 2.78
C GLN A 161 8.38 8.19 2.52
N VAL A 162 8.29 9.51 2.68
CA VAL A 162 9.46 10.40 2.60
C VAL A 162 10.54 10.00 3.62
N THR A 163 10.16 9.67 4.85
CA THR A 163 11.11 9.20 5.88
C THR A 163 11.82 7.91 5.46
N ALA A 164 11.10 6.97 4.85
CA ALA A 164 11.68 5.74 4.33
C ALA A 164 12.70 6.03 3.21
N LEU A 165 12.36 6.93 2.29
CA LEU A 165 13.25 7.34 1.20
C LEU A 165 14.46 8.13 1.68
N ILE A 166 14.33 8.95 2.74
CA ILE A 166 15.48 9.63 3.39
C ILE A 166 16.50 8.59 3.87
N LYS A 167 16.03 7.52 4.52
CA LYS A 167 16.90 6.44 5.05
C LYS A 167 17.49 5.55 3.97
N ASN A 168 16.69 5.16 2.98
CA ASN A 168 17.06 4.20 1.94
C ASN A 168 16.72 4.76 0.54
N PRO A 169 17.60 5.59 -0.05
CA PRO A 169 17.40 6.13 -1.40
C PRO A 169 17.18 5.02 -2.43
N GLY A 170 16.23 5.20 -3.34
CA GLY A 170 15.93 4.23 -4.40
C GLY A 170 15.10 3.01 -3.97
N THR A 171 14.58 2.98 -2.73
CA THR A 171 13.62 1.95 -2.31
C THR A 171 12.33 2.09 -3.14
N PRO A 172 11.84 1.02 -3.80
CA PRO A 172 10.55 1.06 -4.48
C PRO A 172 9.46 1.50 -3.52
N ILE A 173 8.72 2.53 -3.90
CA ILE A 173 7.65 3.08 -3.07
C ILE A 173 6.50 2.06 -3.10
N LYS A 174 6.42 1.23 -2.06
CA LYS A 174 5.28 0.32 -1.87
C LYS A 174 4.09 1.17 -1.44
N GLN A 175 3.07 1.20 -2.28
CA GLN A 175 1.78 1.79 -1.96
C GLN A 175 1.10 0.93 -0.88
N GLU A 176 0.56 1.56 0.17
CA GLU A 176 -0.58 0.97 0.89
C GLU A 176 -1.78 1.10 -0.06
N GLU A 177 -1.87 0.24 -1.08
CA GLU A 177 -3.15 0.02 -1.73
C GLU A 177 -4.06 -0.73 -0.76
N ASP A 178 -5.37 -0.55 -0.93
CA ASP A 178 -6.41 -1.43 -0.40
C ASP A 178 -6.35 -2.80 -1.12
N VAL A 179 -5.14 -3.33 -1.28
CA VAL A 179 -4.87 -4.66 -1.81
C VAL A 179 -5.27 -5.67 -0.76
N PRO A 180 -5.95 -6.76 -1.16
CA PRO A 180 -6.25 -7.81 -0.21
C PRO A 180 -4.94 -8.35 0.35
N GLU A 181 -4.94 -8.61 1.65
CA GLU A 181 -3.92 -9.45 2.27
C GLU A 181 -4.08 -10.86 1.67
N VAL A 182 -3.09 -11.30 0.88
CA VAL A 182 -3.11 -12.60 0.22
C VAL A 182 -2.20 -13.56 0.98
N ILE A 183 -2.80 -14.66 1.44
CA ILE A 183 -2.12 -15.76 2.11
C ILE A 183 -2.20 -16.97 1.18
N SER A 184 -1.05 -17.56 0.85
CA SER A 184 -0.97 -18.82 0.10
C SER A 184 -0.32 -19.88 0.98
N LEU A 185 -1.00 -21.01 1.18
CA LEU A 185 -0.62 -22.05 2.12
C LEU A 185 -0.42 -23.37 1.39
N GLY A 186 0.59 -24.13 1.81
CA GLY A 186 0.85 -25.49 1.35
C GLY A 186 0.81 -26.45 2.53
N ALA A 187 0.17 -27.60 2.35
CA ALA A 187 0.20 -28.68 3.32
C ALA A 187 1.64 -29.10 3.58
N GLY A 188 2.50 -29.20 2.56
CA GLY A 188 3.95 -29.40 2.68
C GLY A 188 4.38 -30.81 3.12
N GLU A 189 3.52 -31.50 3.88
CA GLU A 189 3.68 -32.88 4.32
C GLU A 189 2.36 -33.65 4.19
N ASP A 190 2.47 -34.98 4.02
CA ASP A 190 1.31 -35.88 4.00
C ASP A 190 0.73 -35.99 5.42
N GLN A 191 -0.60 -35.97 5.54
CA GLN A 191 -1.28 -35.94 6.83
C GLN A 191 -2.39 -36.99 6.90
N ASP A 192 -2.35 -37.82 7.93
CA ASP A 192 -3.33 -38.89 8.13
C ASP A 192 -4.69 -38.32 8.54
N VAL A 193 -5.74 -38.80 7.86
CA VAL A 193 -7.14 -38.57 8.21
C VAL A 193 -7.67 -39.88 8.80
N PRO A 194 -8.07 -39.92 10.07
CA PRO A 194 -8.54 -41.15 10.70
C PRO A 194 -9.84 -41.66 10.06
N ALA A 195 -10.07 -42.98 10.15
CA ALA A 195 -11.38 -43.57 9.90
C ALA A 195 -12.40 -43.03 10.91
N SER A 196 -13.63 -42.79 10.48
CA SER A 196 -14.72 -42.25 11.30
C SER A 196 -14.30 -41.01 12.10
N GLY A 197 -13.55 -40.11 11.46
CA GLY A 197 -12.96 -38.95 12.13
C GLY A 197 -12.67 -37.80 11.18
N GLU A 198 -11.81 -36.89 11.61
CA GLU A 198 -11.54 -35.66 10.90
C GLU A 198 -10.09 -35.21 11.05
N LEU A 199 -9.68 -34.33 10.15
CA LEU A 199 -8.40 -33.64 10.17
C LEU A 199 -8.61 -32.16 9.86
N ALA A 200 -8.05 -31.27 10.68
CA ALA A 200 -7.79 -29.90 10.26
C ALA A 200 -6.43 -29.86 9.57
N VAL A 201 -6.40 -29.48 8.29
CA VAL A 201 -5.16 -29.47 7.50
C VAL A 201 -4.15 -28.52 8.14
N ARG A 202 -2.98 -29.05 8.46
CA ARG A 202 -1.82 -28.28 8.93
C ARG A 202 -1.05 -27.75 7.72
N TRP A 203 -0.73 -26.48 7.77
CA TRP A 203 0.05 -25.76 6.77
C TRP A 203 1.50 -25.69 7.23
N HIS A 204 2.38 -26.41 6.53
CA HIS A 204 3.82 -26.41 6.83
C HIS A 204 4.58 -25.41 5.95
N THR A 205 3.92 -24.82 4.94
CA THR A 205 4.53 -23.81 4.07
C THR A 205 3.59 -22.63 3.88
N GLU A 206 4.15 -21.43 4.01
CA GLU A 206 3.47 -20.16 3.75
C GLU A 206 4.22 -19.38 2.67
N TYR A 207 3.51 -19.02 1.60
CA TYR A 207 4.01 -18.24 0.46
C TYR A 207 3.36 -16.85 0.47
N ALA A 208 3.50 -16.14 1.59
CA ALA A 208 2.98 -14.79 1.80
C ALA A 208 4.13 -13.77 1.97
N ASP A 209 3.84 -12.50 1.66
CA ASP A 209 4.82 -11.41 1.75
C ASP A 209 5.11 -10.97 3.21
N ASP A 210 4.18 -11.20 4.15
CA ASP A 210 4.29 -10.85 5.58
C ASP A 210 3.81 -12.00 6.51
N PRO A 211 4.60 -13.08 6.65
CA PRO A 211 4.25 -14.21 7.53
C PRO A 211 4.39 -13.85 9.04
N PRO A 212 3.67 -14.52 9.95
CA PRO A 212 2.78 -15.66 9.70
C PRO A 212 1.30 -15.27 9.55
N GLY A 213 0.64 -15.81 8.52
CA GLY A 213 -0.79 -15.70 8.24
C GLY A 213 -1.64 -16.80 8.90
N HIS A 214 -0.98 -17.78 9.54
CA HIS A 214 -1.62 -18.84 10.33
C HIS A 214 -1.17 -18.86 11.80
N ASN A 215 -1.90 -19.59 12.64
CA ASN A 215 -1.54 -19.76 14.05
C ASN A 215 -0.26 -20.60 14.23
N ALA A 216 0.30 -20.61 15.45
CA ALA A 216 1.53 -21.36 15.76
C ALA A 216 1.44 -22.86 15.47
N ASP A 217 0.24 -23.44 15.62
CA ASP A 217 0.00 -24.85 15.31
C ASP A 217 -0.21 -25.11 13.80
N GLY A 218 -0.18 -24.08 12.96
CA GLY A 218 -0.25 -24.20 11.50
C GLY A 218 -1.59 -24.63 10.94
N VAL A 219 -2.65 -24.78 11.74
CA VAL A 219 -3.94 -25.33 11.26
C VAL A 219 -4.96 -24.26 10.92
N ALA A 220 -4.70 -23.00 11.30
CA ALA A 220 -5.74 -21.98 11.25
C ALA A 220 -5.28 -20.64 10.69
N VAL A 221 -6.09 -20.08 9.81
CA VAL A 221 -5.94 -18.75 9.24
C VAL A 221 -6.54 -17.71 10.20
N LEU A 222 -5.79 -16.63 10.43
CA LEU A 222 -6.12 -15.60 11.41
C LEU A 222 -6.29 -14.24 10.74
N ALA A 223 -7.34 -13.50 11.09
CA ALA A 223 -7.45 -12.09 10.73
C ALA A 223 -6.95 -11.18 11.88
N LYS A 224 -6.22 -10.12 11.55
CA LYS A 224 -5.76 -9.07 12.49
C LYS A 224 -6.85 -8.03 12.81
N ALA A 225 -7.87 -7.93 11.95
CA ALA A 225 -9.05 -7.07 12.10
C ALA A 225 -10.28 -7.77 11.48
N SER A 226 -11.44 -7.11 11.46
CA SER A 226 -12.57 -7.60 10.66
C SER A 226 -12.22 -7.56 9.16
N ARG A 227 -12.46 -8.68 8.46
CA ARG A 227 -12.14 -8.86 7.05
C ARG A 227 -13.28 -9.54 6.30
N TRP A 228 -13.43 -9.21 5.03
CA TRP A 228 -14.11 -10.06 4.05
C TRP A 228 -13.08 -11.02 3.45
N CYS A 229 -13.34 -12.32 3.49
CA CYS A 229 -12.43 -13.35 3.01
C CYS A 229 -12.99 -14.02 1.76
N ILE A 230 -12.16 -14.16 0.73
CA ILE A 230 -12.33 -15.13 -0.36
C ILE A 230 -11.32 -16.22 -0.12
N VAL A 231 -11.77 -17.46 0.01
CA VAL A 231 -10.91 -18.62 0.26
C VAL A 231 -11.07 -19.64 -0.83
N ASP A 232 -9.98 -20.30 -1.19
CA ASP A 232 -9.93 -21.45 -2.08
C ASP A 232 -8.97 -22.49 -1.51
N GLY A 233 -9.39 -23.75 -1.46
CA GLY A 233 -8.58 -24.90 -1.07
C GLY A 233 -8.55 -25.92 -2.21
N LEU A 234 -7.37 -26.21 -2.75
CA LEU A 234 -7.15 -27.32 -3.67
C LEU A 234 -6.80 -28.55 -2.84
N VAL A 235 -7.81 -29.39 -2.61
CA VAL A 235 -7.72 -30.54 -1.71
C VAL A 235 -7.42 -31.81 -2.48
N LYS A 236 -6.39 -32.52 -2.06
CA LYS A 236 -6.04 -33.84 -2.57
C LYS A 236 -5.99 -34.88 -1.45
N VAL A 237 -6.93 -35.82 -1.49
CA VAL A 237 -7.05 -36.92 -0.54
C VAL A 237 -6.91 -38.24 -1.28
N ARG A 238 -6.14 -39.18 -0.72
CA ARG A 238 -5.94 -40.53 -1.24
C ARG A 238 -6.19 -41.60 -0.17
N GLY A 239 -6.33 -42.85 -0.61
CA GLY A 239 -6.49 -44.01 0.29
C GLY A 239 -7.95 -44.28 0.69
N LEU A 240 -8.90 -43.58 0.06
CA LEU A 240 -10.32 -43.84 0.26
C LEU A 240 -10.74 -45.11 -0.49
N LYS A 241 -11.84 -45.73 -0.07
CA LYS A 241 -12.48 -46.78 -0.88
C LYS A 241 -13.18 -46.11 -2.09
N PRO A 242 -13.06 -46.65 -3.31
CA PRO A 242 -13.75 -46.07 -4.46
C PRO A 242 -15.26 -45.87 -4.22
N GLY A 243 -15.79 -44.70 -4.60
CA GLY A 243 -17.20 -44.35 -4.47
C GLY A 243 -17.66 -43.89 -3.09
N THR A 244 -16.82 -43.99 -2.04
CA THR A 244 -17.15 -43.44 -0.72
C THR A 244 -17.13 -41.92 -0.72
N GLU A 245 -17.95 -41.32 0.14
CA GLU A 245 -18.09 -39.88 0.27
C GLU A 245 -17.33 -39.36 1.50
N ILE A 246 -16.65 -38.23 1.34
CA ILE A 246 -16.07 -37.42 2.42
C ILE A 246 -16.57 -35.98 2.30
N ASP A 247 -16.52 -35.24 3.40
CA ASP A 247 -16.79 -33.81 3.37
C ASP A 247 -15.51 -32.99 3.52
N VAL A 248 -15.47 -31.87 2.82
CA VAL A 248 -14.42 -30.87 2.93
C VAL A 248 -15.07 -29.55 3.32
N ALA A 249 -14.60 -28.95 4.41
CA ALA A 249 -15.20 -27.74 4.96
C ALA A 249 -14.17 -26.66 5.29
N TRP A 250 -14.51 -25.42 5.00
CA TRP A 250 -13.95 -24.25 5.67
C TRP A 250 -14.79 -24.00 6.93
N SER A 251 -14.23 -24.28 8.10
CA SER A 251 -14.93 -24.20 9.38
C SER A 251 -14.40 -23.05 10.23
N ARG A 252 -15.31 -22.34 10.93
CA ARG A 252 -14.95 -21.31 11.91
C ARG A 252 -14.92 -21.89 13.30
N TYR A 253 -13.91 -21.46 14.05
CA TYR A 253 -13.75 -21.75 15.47
C TYR A 253 -13.56 -20.45 16.23
N SER A 254 -13.76 -20.49 17.55
CA SER A 254 -13.25 -19.46 18.45
C SER A 254 -11.76 -19.22 18.22
N ARG A 255 -11.29 -18.00 18.52
CA ARG A 255 -9.89 -17.60 18.29
C ARG A 255 -8.87 -18.55 18.93
N ASP A 256 -9.19 -19.12 20.09
CA ASP A 256 -8.36 -20.10 20.80
C ASP A 256 -8.51 -21.54 20.27
N GLY A 257 -9.49 -21.79 19.40
CA GLY A 257 -9.66 -23.05 18.68
C GLY A 257 -10.38 -24.14 19.42
N LYS A 258 -10.96 -23.81 20.57
CA LYS A 258 -11.62 -24.76 21.45
C LYS A 258 -13.09 -24.97 21.12
N THR A 259 -13.75 -23.95 20.59
CA THR A 259 -15.17 -23.99 20.29
C THR A 259 -15.39 -23.96 18.78
N PHE A 260 -16.01 -25.01 18.25
CA PHE A 260 -16.55 -25.01 16.89
C PHE A 260 -17.72 -24.04 16.81
N ASP A 261 -17.74 -23.19 15.79
CA ASP A 261 -18.83 -22.23 15.55
C ASP A 261 -19.73 -22.76 14.41
N ASP A 262 -19.18 -22.86 13.21
CA ASP A 262 -19.88 -23.41 12.05
C ASP A 262 -18.97 -23.96 10.95
N ASP A 263 -19.57 -24.65 10.00
CA ASP A 263 -18.97 -24.95 8.70
C ASP A 263 -19.37 -23.84 7.72
N ALA A 264 -18.62 -22.73 7.72
CA ALA A 264 -18.88 -21.56 6.87
C ALA A 264 -19.02 -21.92 5.38
N TRP A 265 -18.35 -22.97 4.92
CA TRP A 265 -18.60 -23.59 3.62
C TRP A 265 -18.25 -25.08 3.64
N ARG A 266 -19.20 -25.97 3.31
CA ARG A 266 -19.00 -27.43 3.30
C ARG A 266 -19.53 -28.04 2.02
N LEU A 267 -18.72 -28.91 1.40
CA LEU A 267 -19.08 -29.68 0.21
C LEU A 267 -18.73 -31.16 0.42
N SER A 268 -19.52 -32.04 -0.19
CA SER A 268 -19.32 -33.49 -0.19
C SER A 268 -18.73 -33.96 -1.51
N PHE A 269 -17.74 -34.85 -1.45
CA PHE A 269 -17.06 -35.39 -2.62
C PHE A 269 -16.97 -36.91 -2.55
N ARG A 270 -17.22 -37.55 -3.69
CA ARG A 270 -17.06 -39.00 -3.85
C ARG A 270 -15.66 -39.32 -4.37
N ALA A 271 -15.04 -40.33 -3.76
CA ALA A 271 -13.77 -40.87 -4.22
C ALA A 271 -13.92 -41.50 -5.61
N ASP A 272 -12.96 -41.22 -6.49
CA ASP A 272 -12.89 -41.80 -7.82
C ASP A 272 -12.56 -43.30 -7.80
N ALA A 273 -12.39 -43.90 -8.99
CA ALA A 273 -12.03 -45.32 -9.12
C ALA A 273 -10.68 -45.69 -8.47
N ASN A 274 -9.80 -44.72 -8.23
CA ASN A 274 -8.51 -44.89 -7.59
C ASN A 274 -8.54 -44.57 -6.09
N GLY A 275 -9.72 -44.28 -5.52
CA GLY A 275 -9.85 -43.94 -4.11
C GLY A 275 -9.34 -42.54 -3.79
N ARG A 276 -9.48 -41.60 -4.73
CA ARG A 276 -8.96 -40.23 -4.61
C ARG A 276 -10.07 -39.17 -4.70
N VAL A 277 -9.86 -38.07 -3.99
CA VAL A 277 -10.63 -36.83 -4.13
C VAL A 277 -9.64 -35.71 -4.44
N GLU A 278 -9.74 -35.15 -5.64
CA GLU A 278 -8.94 -34.01 -6.10
C GLU A 278 -9.89 -32.88 -6.53
N GLN A 279 -10.22 -31.99 -5.60
CA GLN A 279 -11.30 -31.01 -5.78
C GLN A 279 -10.91 -29.65 -5.22
N SER A 280 -11.60 -28.61 -5.70
CA SER A 280 -11.49 -27.27 -5.15
C SER A 280 -12.68 -26.97 -4.23
N VAL A 281 -12.40 -26.45 -3.03
CA VAL A 281 -13.40 -25.93 -2.08
C VAL A 281 -13.12 -24.46 -1.85
N GLY A 282 -14.01 -23.61 -2.36
CA GLY A 282 -13.92 -22.17 -2.20
C GLY A 282 -15.16 -21.57 -1.55
N GLY A 283 -15.01 -20.42 -0.89
CA GLY A 283 -16.10 -19.76 -0.17
C GLY A 283 -15.84 -18.29 0.09
N GLN A 284 -16.90 -17.55 0.45
CA GLN A 284 -16.85 -16.12 0.78
C GLN A 284 -17.54 -15.87 2.11
N PHE A 285 -16.82 -15.38 3.11
CA PHE A 285 -17.38 -15.11 4.44
C PHE A 285 -16.56 -14.09 5.22
N ALA A 286 -17.11 -13.63 6.34
CA ALA A 286 -16.41 -12.70 7.23
C ALA A 286 -15.57 -13.44 8.28
N LEU A 287 -14.34 -12.97 8.48
CA LEU A 287 -13.46 -13.38 9.56
C LEU A 287 -13.11 -12.16 10.42
N ASN A 288 -12.98 -12.33 11.73
CA ASN A 288 -12.66 -11.25 12.66
C ASN A 288 -11.68 -11.72 13.74
N THR A 289 -11.31 -10.81 14.64
CA THR A 289 -10.33 -11.08 15.71
C THR A 289 -10.78 -12.10 16.75
N LYS A 290 -12.07 -12.45 16.79
CA LYS A 290 -12.64 -13.42 17.73
C LYS A 290 -12.71 -14.85 17.18
N HIS A 291 -12.47 -15.04 15.89
CA HIS A 291 -12.57 -16.34 15.22
C HIS A 291 -11.27 -16.69 14.49
N GLN A 292 -11.15 -17.96 14.13
CA GLN A 292 -10.15 -18.47 13.20
C GLN A 292 -10.81 -19.43 12.21
N LEU A 293 -10.16 -19.60 11.07
CA LEU A 293 -10.67 -20.41 9.99
C LEU A 293 -9.77 -21.63 9.74
N ARG A 294 -10.36 -22.82 9.59
CA ARG A 294 -9.64 -24.07 9.32
C ARG A 294 -10.20 -24.77 8.08
N LEU A 295 -9.33 -25.36 7.26
CA LEU A 295 -9.75 -26.30 6.23
C LEU A 295 -9.79 -27.70 6.86
N ARG A 296 -10.95 -28.35 6.84
CA ARG A 296 -11.19 -29.65 7.46
C ARG A 296 -11.56 -30.70 6.43
N ILE A 297 -11.04 -31.90 6.64
CA ILE A 297 -11.47 -33.14 5.97
C ILE A 297 -12.23 -33.95 6.99
N ILE A 298 -13.48 -34.30 6.68
CA ILE A 298 -14.37 -35.08 7.54
C ILE A 298 -14.58 -36.41 6.82
N ASN A 299 -14.05 -37.48 7.42
CA ASN A 299 -14.04 -38.81 6.87
C ASN A 299 -14.99 -39.72 7.67
N PRO A 300 -16.25 -39.88 7.23
CA PRO A 300 -17.20 -40.77 7.90
C PRO A 300 -16.95 -42.25 7.58
N THR A 301 -15.95 -42.58 6.75
CA THR A 301 -15.70 -43.94 6.28
C THR A 301 -14.94 -44.77 7.31
N ASP A 302 -14.99 -46.10 7.16
CA ASP A 302 -14.29 -47.06 8.01
C ASP A 302 -12.81 -47.24 7.66
N ALA A 303 -12.29 -46.48 6.68
CA ALA A 303 -10.90 -46.52 6.24
C ALA A 303 -10.21 -45.18 6.50
N ALA A 304 -8.96 -45.22 6.98
CA ALA A 304 -8.12 -44.04 7.06
C ALA A 304 -7.77 -43.54 5.65
N ALA A 305 -7.53 -42.24 5.53
CA ALA A 305 -7.12 -41.59 4.29
C ALA A 305 -5.92 -40.68 4.55
N VAL A 306 -5.36 -40.10 3.49
CA VAL A 306 -4.22 -39.19 3.59
C VAL A 306 -4.50 -37.94 2.79
N VAL A 307 -4.40 -36.78 3.43
CA VAL A 307 -4.26 -35.49 2.74
C VAL A 307 -2.83 -35.42 2.20
N GLU A 308 -2.68 -35.27 0.89
CA GLU A 308 -1.36 -35.22 0.28
C GLU A 308 -0.71 -33.85 0.49
N LYS A 309 0.63 -33.85 0.63
CA LYS A 309 1.48 -32.67 0.81
C LYS A 309 1.30 -31.55 -0.20
N VAL A 310 0.75 -31.87 -1.37
CA VAL A 310 0.46 -30.93 -2.47
C VAL A 310 -0.90 -30.24 -2.33
N THR A 311 -1.65 -30.53 -1.27
CA THR A 311 -2.84 -29.76 -0.91
C THR A 311 -2.45 -28.32 -0.60
N MET A 312 -3.20 -27.36 -1.15
CA MET A 312 -2.89 -25.94 -1.04
C MET A 312 -4.15 -25.14 -0.73
N ALA A 313 -3.96 -23.95 -0.16
CA ALA A 313 -5.02 -22.97 -0.01
C ALA A 313 -4.55 -21.57 -0.41
N LYS A 314 -5.46 -20.75 -0.91
CA LYS A 314 -5.26 -19.33 -1.15
C LYS A 314 -6.40 -18.55 -0.49
N ILE A 315 -6.05 -17.52 0.26
CA ILE A 315 -6.98 -16.67 0.98
C ILE A 315 -6.68 -15.22 0.62
N ALA A 316 -7.70 -14.48 0.20
CA ALA A 316 -7.63 -13.04 0.02
C ALA A 316 -8.52 -12.37 1.08
N MET A 317 -7.94 -11.46 1.86
CA MET A 317 -8.66 -10.72 2.91
C MET A 317 -8.74 -9.24 2.58
N PHE A 318 -9.95 -8.73 2.46
CA PHE A 318 -10.26 -7.33 2.19
C PHE A 318 -10.68 -6.64 3.48
N GLN A 319 -10.42 -5.33 3.58
CA GLN A 319 -10.95 -4.54 4.70
C GLN A 319 -12.49 -4.62 4.70
N ARG A 320 -13.07 -4.72 5.90
CA ARG A 320 -14.52 -4.76 6.11
C ARG A 320 -14.96 -3.57 6.93
#